data_AF-A0A7T5R9S2-F1
#
_entry.id   AF-A0A7T5R9S2-F1
#
_cell.length_a   1.000
_cell.length_b   1.000
_cell.length_c   1.000
_cell.angle_alpha   90.00
_cell.angle_beta   90.00
_cell.angle_gamma   90.00
#
_symmetry.space_group_name_H-M   'P 1'
#
loop_
_entity.id
_entity.type
_entity.pdbx_description
1 polymer ?
#
loop_
_entity_poly.entity_id
_entity_poly.type
_entity_poly.pdbx_seq_one_letter_code
_entity_poly.pdbx_strand_id
1 'polypeptide(L)'
;MIGALLLQIPVGVGSEIRQFTQSEFFVFVIPFLLSFAIVYGFLGHAKVPKDPQIRAVISLLVGLLTLPAAPILVGFLTPLSGSLLVLIGGLLVLIIMLEMLGLGSKGKSYIEKTKEGVSLKSLPGSGLFQRHGTGFAIIMIAAALLIFFNAGGLNLLGFQTPGVFLNAPLIFFLIVIFLVVYFVSLKE
;
A
#
# COMPACT_ATOMS: atom_id res chain seq x y z
N MET A 1 -23.98 20.09 -53.46
CA MET A 1 -24.24 19.44 -52.15
C MET A 1 -23.38 18.18 -51.93
N ILE A 2 -22.09 18.18 -52.31
CA ILE A 2 -21.16 17.04 -52.05
C ILE A 2 -20.00 17.46 -51.12
N GLY A 3 -19.75 18.77 -50.94
CA GLY A 3 -18.67 19.28 -50.09
C GLY A 3 -18.94 19.30 -48.57
N ALA A 4 -20.16 18.99 -48.13
CA ALA A 4 -20.54 19.04 -46.70
C ALA A 4 -20.48 17.69 -45.98
N LEU A 5 -20.21 16.59 -46.69
CA LEU A 5 -20.26 15.22 -46.16
C LEU A 5 -18.87 14.65 -45.77
N LEU A 6 -17.78 15.39 -46.00
CA LEU A 6 -16.42 14.98 -45.65
C LEU A 6 -15.85 15.66 -44.38
N LEU A 7 -16.64 16.49 -43.70
CA LEU A 7 -16.19 17.27 -42.52
C LEU A 7 -16.65 16.69 -41.17
N GLN A 8 -17.18 15.47 -41.14
CA GLN A 8 -17.61 14.77 -39.91
C GLN A 8 -16.91 13.44 -39.70
N ILE A 9 -15.63 13.31 -40.08
CA ILE A 9 -14.81 12.21 -39.56
C ILE A 9 -14.26 12.69 -38.21
N PRO A 10 -14.77 12.21 -37.06
CA PRO A 10 -14.16 12.53 -35.78
C PRO A 10 -12.74 11.97 -35.79
N VAL A 11 -11.75 12.86 -35.82
CA VAL A 11 -10.34 12.52 -35.63
C VAL A 11 -10.12 12.28 -34.12
N GLY A 12 -10.79 11.25 -33.58
CA GLY A 12 -10.93 10.96 -32.15
C GLY A 12 -10.10 9.77 -31.65
N VAL A 13 -9.15 9.28 -32.45
CA VAL A 13 -8.38 8.06 -32.14
C VAL A 13 -7.46 8.25 -30.91
N GLY A 14 -7.21 9.50 -30.47
CA GLY A 14 -6.36 9.79 -29.31
C GLY A 14 -7.05 9.81 -27.94
N SER A 15 -8.36 10.06 -27.88
CA SER A 15 -9.09 10.20 -26.60
C SER A 15 -9.56 8.86 -26.04
N GLU A 16 -9.94 7.92 -26.90
CA GLU A 16 -10.38 6.59 -26.51
C GLU A 16 -9.21 5.76 -25.98
N ILE A 17 -8.05 5.80 -26.65
CA ILE A 17 -6.83 5.14 -26.18
C ILE A 17 -6.42 5.70 -24.80
N ARG A 18 -6.53 7.02 -24.57
CA ARG A 18 -6.23 7.62 -23.27
C ARG A 18 -7.18 7.16 -22.15
N GLN A 19 -8.47 6.98 -22.45
CA GLN A 19 -9.45 6.49 -21.46
C GLN A 19 -9.24 5.02 -21.11
N PHE A 20 -8.94 4.16 -22.09
CA PHE A 20 -8.59 2.76 -21.84
C PHE A 20 -7.29 2.59 -21.05
N THR A 21 -6.34 3.53 -21.19
CA THR A 21 -4.99 3.39 -20.62
C THR A 21 -4.92 3.72 -19.11
N GLN A 22 -5.88 4.45 -18.52
CA GLN A 22 -5.61 5.12 -17.24
C GLN A 22 -6.48 4.74 -16.04
N SER A 23 -7.76 4.40 -16.21
CA SER A 23 -8.60 3.97 -15.07
C SER A 23 -9.09 2.53 -15.22
N GLU A 24 -9.57 2.16 -16.41
CA GLU A 24 -10.21 0.86 -16.59
C GLU A 24 -9.24 -0.31 -16.48
N PHE A 25 -8.01 -0.17 -17.01
CA PHE A 25 -7.00 -1.22 -16.89
C PHE A 25 -6.74 -1.64 -15.43
N PHE A 26 -6.56 -0.68 -14.52
CA PHE A 26 -6.30 -0.98 -13.11
C PHE A 26 -7.53 -1.53 -12.38
N VAL A 27 -8.74 -1.15 -12.83
CA VAL A 27 -9.99 -1.70 -12.29
C VAL A 27 -10.05 -3.22 -12.53
N PHE A 28 -9.50 -3.72 -13.63
CA PHE A 28 -9.46 -5.15 -13.93
C PHE A 28 -8.23 -5.85 -13.37
N VAL A 29 -7.06 -5.22 -13.47
CA VAL A 29 -5.78 -5.83 -13.11
C VAL A 29 -5.63 -6.04 -11.61
N ILE A 30 -6.14 -5.14 -10.76
CA ILE A 30 -5.92 -5.26 -9.32
C ILE A 30 -6.71 -6.39 -8.69
N PRO A 31 -8.03 -6.54 -8.93
CA PRO A 31 -8.78 -7.71 -8.46
C PRO A 31 -8.19 -9.02 -8.99
N PHE A 32 -7.73 -9.03 -10.24
CA PHE A 32 -7.04 -10.17 -10.84
C PHE A 32 -5.76 -10.54 -10.07
N LEU A 33 -4.86 -9.57 -9.85
CA LEU A 33 -3.60 -9.79 -9.14
C LEU A 33 -3.84 -10.16 -7.67
N LEU A 34 -4.84 -9.54 -7.03
CA LEU A 34 -5.21 -9.85 -5.66
C LEU A 34 -5.72 -11.28 -5.53
N SER A 35 -6.63 -11.70 -6.42
CA SER A 35 -7.15 -13.07 -6.45
C SER A 35 -6.04 -14.07 -6.74
N PHE A 36 -5.18 -13.79 -7.73
CA PHE A 36 -3.99 -14.58 -8.00
C PHE A 36 -3.11 -14.75 -6.75
N ALA A 37 -2.78 -13.65 -6.06
CA ALA A 37 -1.91 -13.68 -4.89
C ALA A 37 -2.54 -14.45 -3.72
N ILE A 38 -3.84 -14.27 -3.46
CA ILE A 38 -4.57 -14.98 -2.40
C ILE A 38 -4.60 -16.48 -2.69
N VAL A 39 -4.98 -16.87 -3.91
CA VAL A 39 -5.09 -18.29 -4.29
C VAL A 39 -3.72 -18.94 -4.31
N TYR A 40 -2.71 -18.28 -4.89
CA TYR A 40 -1.34 -18.78 -4.90
C TYR A 40 -0.79 -18.97 -3.48
N GLY A 41 -0.97 -17.96 -2.61
CA GLY A 41 -0.53 -18.02 -1.22
C GLY A 41 -1.25 -19.12 -0.43
N PHE A 42 -2.56 -19.28 -0.64
CA PHE A 42 -3.36 -20.33 0.00
C PHE A 42 -2.93 -21.74 -0.43
N LEU A 43 -2.79 -21.98 -1.74
CA LEU A 43 -2.27 -23.24 -2.28
C LEU A 43 -0.81 -23.50 -1.84
N GLY A 44 -0.04 -22.42 -1.68
CA GLY A 44 1.28 -22.39 -1.09
C GLY A 44 1.31 -23.02 0.30
N HIS A 45 0.44 -22.51 1.18
CA HIS A 45 0.34 -22.96 2.57
C HIS A 45 -0.26 -24.37 2.68
N ALA A 46 -1.25 -24.70 1.85
CA ALA A 46 -1.89 -26.01 1.84
C ALA A 46 -0.99 -27.12 1.23
N LYS A 47 0.11 -26.75 0.54
CA LYS A 47 0.98 -27.68 -0.22
C LYS A 47 0.21 -28.50 -1.26
N VAL A 48 -0.86 -27.93 -1.81
CA VAL A 48 -1.69 -28.55 -2.84
C VAL A 48 -1.82 -27.58 -4.00
N PRO A 49 -1.46 -27.97 -5.24
CA PRO A 49 -0.56 -29.07 -5.62
C PRO A 49 0.88 -28.89 -5.11
N LYS A 50 1.67 -29.98 -5.03
CA LYS A 50 3.07 -29.94 -4.56
C LYS A 50 3.99 -29.11 -5.46
N ASP A 51 3.66 -29.05 -6.75
CA ASP A 51 4.46 -28.35 -7.74
C ASP A 51 4.15 -26.83 -7.74
N PRO A 52 5.15 -25.95 -7.55
CA PRO A 52 4.98 -24.50 -7.63
C PRO A 52 4.40 -24.02 -8.97
N GLN A 53 4.76 -24.64 -10.09
CA GLN A 53 4.31 -24.20 -11.41
C GLN A 53 2.81 -24.44 -11.58
N ILE A 54 2.32 -25.60 -11.13
CA ILE A 54 0.89 -25.93 -11.19
C ILE A 54 0.09 -25.00 -10.26
N ARG A 55 0.63 -24.67 -9.08
CA ARG A 55 0.00 -23.68 -8.17
C ARG A 55 -0.18 -22.33 -8.86
N ALA A 56 0.85 -21.85 -9.57
CA ALA A 56 0.80 -20.59 -10.31
C ALA A 56 -0.22 -20.61 -11.45
N VAL A 57 -0.31 -21.71 -12.20
CA VAL A 57 -1.31 -21.85 -13.28
C VAL A 57 -2.74 -21.86 -12.73
N ILE A 58 -2.98 -22.58 -11.63
CA ILE A 58 -4.30 -22.61 -10.98
C ILE A 58 -4.68 -21.22 -10.47
N SER A 59 -3.78 -20.53 -9.78
CA SER A 59 -4.06 -19.17 -9.29
C SER A 59 -4.27 -18.17 -10.43
N LEU A 60 -3.60 -18.36 -11.58
CA LEU A 60 -3.82 -17.57 -12.78
C LEU A 60 -5.23 -17.78 -13.34
N LEU A 61 -5.66 -19.03 -13.49
CA LEU A 61 -7.00 -19.37 -13.99
C LEU A 61 -8.09 -18.84 -13.07
N VAL A 62 -7.94 -19.03 -11.75
CA VAL A 62 -8.89 -18.50 -10.77
C VAL A 62 -8.90 -16.98 -10.77
N GLY A 63 -7.73 -16.34 -10.85
CA GLY A 63 -7.64 -14.89 -10.99
C GLY A 63 -8.39 -14.39 -12.22
N LEU A 64 -8.26 -15.06 -13.36
CA LEU A 64 -8.93 -14.69 -14.60
C LEU A 64 -10.47 -14.81 -14.50
N LEU A 65 -10.96 -15.80 -13.76
CA LEU A 65 -12.38 -15.96 -13.47
C LEU A 65 -12.96 -14.83 -12.59
N THR A 66 -12.12 -14.05 -11.89
CA THR A 66 -12.59 -12.91 -11.09
C THR A 66 -12.81 -11.63 -11.90
N LEU A 67 -12.37 -11.57 -13.15
CA LEU A 67 -12.50 -10.38 -14.00
C LEU A 67 -13.94 -9.87 -14.16
N PRO A 68 -14.97 -10.72 -14.37
CA PRO A 68 -16.35 -10.24 -14.44
C PRO A 68 -16.84 -9.57 -13.15
N ALA A 69 -16.28 -9.97 -12.00
CA ALA A 69 -16.58 -9.41 -10.69
C ALA A 69 -15.67 -8.23 -10.32
N ALA A 70 -14.70 -7.87 -11.16
CA ALA A 70 -13.70 -6.85 -10.86
C ALA A 70 -14.30 -5.47 -10.51
N PRO A 71 -15.32 -4.94 -11.22
CA PRO A 71 -15.89 -3.63 -10.87
C PRO A 71 -16.48 -3.60 -9.46
N ILE A 72 -17.15 -4.70 -9.05
CA ILE A 72 -17.74 -4.83 -7.71
C ILE A 72 -16.64 -4.88 -6.65
N LEU A 73 -15.59 -5.69 -6.91
CA LEU A 73 -14.44 -5.81 -6.02
C LEU A 73 -13.72 -4.46 -5.85
N VAL A 74 -13.51 -3.69 -6.92
CA VAL A 74 -12.88 -2.37 -6.84
C VAL A 74 -13.74 -1.38 -6.06
N GLY A 75 -15.06 -1.39 -6.31
CA GLY A 75 -16.01 -0.57 -5.56
C GLY A 75 -15.98 -0.85 -4.05
N PHE A 76 -15.71 -2.10 -3.65
CA PHE A 76 -15.54 -2.51 -2.26
C PHE A 76 -14.13 -2.20 -1.71
N LEU A 77 -13.07 -2.45 -2.48
CA LEU A 77 -11.68 -2.24 -2.06
C LEU A 77 -11.34 -0.76 -1.89
N THR A 78 -11.90 0.10 -2.72
CA THR A 78 -11.63 1.54 -2.68
C THR A 78 -11.93 2.16 -1.29
N PRO A 79 -13.14 2.05 -0.73
CA PRO A 79 -13.43 2.58 0.59
C PRO A 79 -12.67 1.85 1.71
N LEU A 80 -12.42 0.53 1.56
CA LEU A 80 -11.60 -0.22 2.52
C LEU A 80 -10.16 0.27 2.59
N SER A 81 -9.54 0.61 1.45
CA SER A 81 -8.18 1.17 1.46
C SER A 81 -8.14 2.54 2.14
N GLY A 82 -9.16 3.38 1.90
CA GLY A 82 -9.27 4.69 2.53
C GLY A 82 -9.39 4.57 4.04
N SER A 83 -10.28 3.69 4.52
CA SER A 83 -10.45 3.46 5.95
C SER A 83 -9.21 2.82 6.59
N LEU A 84 -8.51 1.92 5.90
CA LEU A 84 -7.27 1.33 6.38
C LEU A 84 -6.14 2.37 6.48
N LEU A 85 -6.00 3.25 5.48
CA LEU A 85 -5.02 4.34 5.51
C LEU A 85 -5.31 5.30 6.66
N VAL A 86 -6.58 5.65 6.91
CA VAL A 86 -6.98 6.46 8.06
C VAL A 86 -6.67 5.75 9.37
N LEU A 87 -6.93 4.44 9.47
CA LEU A 87 -6.62 3.64 10.66
C LEU A 87 -5.12 3.60 10.94
N ILE A 88 -4.30 3.31 9.92
CA ILE A 88 -2.84 3.28 10.04
C ILE A 88 -2.32 4.67 10.43
N GLY A 89 -2.82 5.73 9.79
CA GLY A 89 -2.47 7.10 10.12
C GLY A 89 -2.81 7.46 11.58
N GLY A 90 -4.02 7.11 12.04
CA GLY A 90 -4.45 7.33 13.41
C GLY A 90 -3.63 6.54 14.43
N LEU A 91 -3.35 5.26 14.14
CA LEU A 91 -2.49 4.41 14.97
C LEU A 91 -1.07 4.97 15.07
N LEU A 92 -0.55 5.49 13.98
CA LEU A 92 0.79 6.07 13.89
C LEU A 92 0.88 7.38 14.69
N VAL A 93 -0.14 8.25 14.64
CA VAL A 93 -0.24 9.41 15.55
C VAL A 93 -0.30 8.98 17.02
N LEU A 94 -1.08 7.95 17.33
CA LEU A 94 -1.16 7.40 18.70
C LEU A 94 0.21 6.92 19.20
N ILE A 95 0.96 6.19 18.37
CA ILE A 95 2.32 5.74 18.70
C ILE A 95 3.24 6.92 18.99
N ILE A 96 3.18 7.99 18.18
CA ILE A 96 3.97 9.20 18.40
C ILE A 96 3.60 9.83 19.75
N MET A 97 2.31 9.96 20.08
CA MET A 97 1.87 10.52 21.35
C MET A 97 2.34 9.68 22.54
N LEU A 98 2.21 8.34 22.48
CA LEU A 98 2.69 7.43 23.53
C LEU A 98 4.20 7.55 23.77
N GLU A 99 4.96 7.75 22.70
CA GLU A 99 6.40 7.93 22.77
C GLU A 99 6.79 9.32 23.27
N MET A 100 6.05 10.38 22.90
CA MET A 100 6.19 11.73 23.50
C MET A 100 5.86 11.75 24.99
N LEU A 101 4.92 10.89 25.42
CA LEU A 101 4.61 10.65 26.85
C LEU A 101 5.69 9.82 27.56
N GLY A 102 6.72 9.35 26.86
CA GLY A 102 7.82 8.58 27.44
C GLY A 102 7.48 7.13 27.80
N LEU A 103 6.30 6.63 27.41
CA LEU A 103 5.83 5.28 27.76
C LEU A 103 6.63 4.16 27.08
N GLY A 104 7.40 4.48 26.03
CA GLY A 104 8.30 3.56 25.33
C GLY A 104 9.74 3.52 25.86
N SER A 105 10.12 4.43 26.76
CA SER A 105 11.48 4.50 27.30
C SER A 105 11.71 3.45 28.39
N LYS A 106 12.10 2.24 28.00
CA LYS A 106 12.67 1.27 28.95
C LYS A 106 14.07 1.73 29.36
N GLY A 107 14.13 2.58 30.39
CA GLY A 107 15.36 2.96 31.06
C GLY A 107 16.12 1.74 31.55
N LYS A 108 17.40 1.63 31.19
CA LYS A 108 18.28 0.62 31.76
C LYS A 108 18.93 1.22 33.00
N SER A 109 18.56 0.70 34.17
CA SER A 109 19.24 1.01 35.43
C SER A 109 20.45 0.11 35.56
N TYR A 110 21.63 0.71 35.69
CA TYR A 110 22.85 -0.01 36.01
C TYR A 110 23.29 0.40 37.42
N ILE A 111 23.76 -0.59 38.18
CA ILE A 111 24.33 -0.37 39.51
C ILE A 111 25.81 -0.08 39.32
N GLU A 112 26.21 1.19 39.50
CA GLU A 112 27.62 1.59 39.46
C GLU A 112 28.17 1.51 40.89
N LYS A 113 29.08 0.55 41.14
CA LYS A 113 29.79 0.48 42.42
C LYS A 113 30.93 1.49 42.40
N THR A 114 30.68 2.66 42.96
CA THR A 114 31.72 3.67 43.22
C THR A 114 32.39 3.38 44.57
N LYS A 115 33.63 3.83 44.76
CA LYS A 115 34.41 3.60 46.00
C LYS A 115 33.76 4.18 47.28
N GLU A 116 32.71 4.97 47.15
CA GLU A 116 32.02 5.70 48.24
C GLU A 116 30.60 5.16 48.53
N GLY A 117 30.13 4.12 47.82
CA GLY A 117 28.79 3.55 48.01
C GLY A 117 28.15 3.06 46.72
N VAL A 118 27.00 2.39 46.86
CA VAL A 118 26.21 1.89 45.73
C VAL A 118 25.27 2.99 45.25
N SER A 119 25.56 3.61 44.10
CA SER A 119 24.67 4.58 43.47
C SER A 119 23.94 3.95 42.29
N LEU A 120 22.60 4.03 42.32
CA LEU A 120 21.74 3.66 41.20
C LEU A 120 21.75 4.79 40.17
N LYS A 121 22.39 4.57 39.03
CA LYS A 121 22.42 5.52 37.93
C LYS A 121 21.53 5.01 36.81
N SER A 122 20.40 5.69 36.59
CA SER A 122 19.50 5.40 35.48
C SER A 122 20.03 6.07 34.22
N LEU A 123 20.36 5.28 33.19
CA LEU A 123 20.58 5.84 31.86
C LEU A 123 19.21 6.19 31.26
N PRO A 124 19.07 7.36 30.59
CA PRO A 124 17.86 7.66 29.84
C PRO A 124 17.62 6.54 28.84
N GLY A 125 16.47 5.87 28.94
CA GLY A 125 16.11 4.79 28.04
C GLY A 125 16.00 5.35 26.63
N SER A 126 16.74 4.78 25.69
CA SER A 126 16.63 5.17 24.29
C SER A 126 15.22 4.86 23.81
N GLY A 127 14.45 5.89 23.49
CA GLY A 127 13.11 5.74 22.92
C GLY A 127 13.09 4.90 21.64
N LEU A 128 11.92 4.43 21.23
CA LEU A 128 11.71 3.75 19.95
C LEU A 128 12.28 4.55 18.77
N PHE A 129 12.18 5.88 18.82
CA PHE A 129 12.78 6.78 17.84
C PHE A 129 14.30 6.79 17.83
N GLN A 130 14.97 6.63 18.96
CA GLN A 130 16.44 6.56 18.97
C GLN A 130 16.94 5.21 18.45
N ARG A 131 16.17 4.14 18.68
CA ARG A 131 16.58 2.78 18.30
C ARG A 131 16.37 2.47 16.81
N HIS A 132 15.38 3.07 16.17
CA HIS A 132 15.05 2.84 14.75
C HIS A 132 14.77 4.14 13.98
N GLY A 133 15.37 5.26 14.39
CA GLY A 133 14.99 6.60 13.94
C GLY A 133 14.95 6.79 12.43
N THR A 134 15.93 6.26 11.70
CA THR A 134 15.98 6.39 10.24
C THR A 134 14.87 5.59 9.54
N GLY A 135 14.65 4.33 9.95
CA GLY A 135 13.61 3.48 9.36
C GLY A 135 12.21 3.98 9.68
N PHE A 136 11.99 4.43 10.92
CA PHE A 136 10.73 5.03 11.33
C PHE A 136 10.45 6.34 10.57
N ALA A 137 11.44 7.22 10.43
CA ALA A 137 11.29 8.47 9.68
C ALA A 137 10.92 8.23 8.21
N ILE A 138 11.51 7.22 7.56
CA ILE A 138 11.16 6.86 6.18
C ILE A 138 9.70 6.40 6.10
N ILE A 139 9.27 5.51 6.99
CA ILE A 139 7.88 5.01 7.03
C ILE A 139 6.90 6.16 7.27
N MET A 140 7.22 7.08 8.18
CA MET A 140 6.44 8.28 8.48
C MET A 140 6.28 9.17 7.26
N ILE A 141 7.36 9.46 6.54
CA ILE A 141 7.35 10.29 5.33
C ILE A 141 6.52 9.60 4.25
N ALA A 142 6.71 8.30 4.05
CA ALA A 142 5.94 7.52 3.08
C ALA A 142 4.43 7.53 3.40
N ALA A 143 4.07 7.32 4.67
CA ALA A 143 2.67 7.36 5.12
C ALA A 143 2.07 8.76 4.97
N ALA A 144 2.81 9.80 5.34
CA ALA A 144 2.36 11.19 5.19
C ALA A 144 2.12 11.56 3.72
N LEU A 145 3.03 11.16 2.82
CA LEU A 145 2.85 11.36 1.38
C LEU A 145 1.65 10.59 0.83
N LEU A 146 1.47 9.33 1.24
CA LEU A 146 0.31 8.53 0.86
C LEU A 146 -1.01 9.18 1.29
N ILE A 147 -1.09 9.64 2.54
CA ILE A 147 -2.28 10.34 3.07
C ILE A 147 -2.49 11.67 2.33
N PHE A 148 -1.43 12.44 2.11
CA PHE A 148 -1.49 13.72 1.41
C PHE A 148 -2.00 13.56 -0.03
N PHE A 149 -1.51 12.57 -0.76
CA PHE A 149 -1.98 12.26 -2.11
C PHE A 149 -3.42 11.76 -2.11
N ASN A 150 -3.78 10.90 -1.16
CA ASN A 150 -5.15 10.38 -1.03
C ASN A 150 -6.17 11.50 -0.69
N ALA A 151 -5.80 12.43 0.20
CA ALA A 151 -6.62 13.57 0.59
C ALA A 151 -6.73 14.67 -0.49
N GLY A 152 -6.14 14.47 -1.67
CA GLY A 152 -6.18 15.45 -2.77
C GLY A 152 -5.23 16.63 -2.59
N GLY A 153 -4.15 16.48 -1.82
CA GLY A 153 -3.17 17.56 -1.57
C GLY A 153 -2.52 18.12 -2.85
N LEU A 154 -2.43 17.32 -3.92
CA LEU A 154 -1.95 17.79 -5.23
C LEU A 154 -2.88 18.84 -5.86
N ASN A 155 -4.20 18.70 -5.64
CA ASN A 155 -5.18 19.69 -6.13
C ASN A 155 -5.04 21.03 -5.39
N LEU A 156 -4.68 21.00 -4.10
CA LEU A 156 -4.41 22.21 -3.30
C LEU A 156 -3.15 22.95 -3.77
N LEU A 157 -2.18 22.23 -4.33
CA LEU A 157 -0.97 22.80 -4.92
C LEU A 157 -1.20 23.33 -6.35
N GLY A 158 -2.44 23.33 -6.84
CA GLY A 158 -2.80 23.81 -8.19
C GLY A 158 -2.43 22.83 -9.31
N PHE A 159 -1.91 21.64 -8.97
CA PHE A 159 -1.70 20.59 -9.96
C PHE A 159 -3.05 19.93 -10.26
N GLN A 160 -3.64 20.27 -11.40
CA GLN A 160 -4.75 19.51 -11.96
C GLN A 160 -4.20 18.17 -12.46
N THR A 161 -4.15 17.19 -11.57
CA THR A 161 -3.68 15.86 -11.95
C THR A 161 -4.75 15.18 -12.81
N PRO A 162 -4.41 14.67 -14.02
CA PRO A 162 -5.31 13.79 -14.75
C PRO A 162 -5.62 12.60 -13.84
N GLY A 163 -6.87 12.11 -13.86
CA GLY A 163 -7.45 11.18 -12.87
C GLY A 163 -6.72 9.84 -12.63
N VAL A 164 -5.59 9.62 -13.27
CA VAL A 164 -4.59 8.57 -13.01
C VAL A 164 -4.01 8.65 -11.60
N PHE A 165 -3.83 9.87 -11.06
CA PHE A 165 -3.33 10.07 -9.68
C PHE A 165 -4.41 9.84 -8.60
N LEU A 166 -5.69 9.74 -8.97
CA LEU A 166 -6.80 9.57 -8.03
C LEU A 166 -7.01 8.12 -7.58
N ASN A 167 -6.26 7.17 -8.13
CA ASN A 167 -6.34 5.77 -7.74
C ASN A 167 -5.28 5.41 -6.67
N ALA A 168 -4.98 6.33 -5.73
CA ALA A 168 -4.14 6.05 -4.57
C ALA A 168 -4.52 4.74 -3.81
N PRO A 169 -5.82 4.40 -3.65
CA PRO A 169 -6.28 3.07 -3.24
C PRO A 169 -5.66 1.89 -3.97
N LEU A 170 -5.63 1.97 -5.30
CA LEU A 170 -5.15 0.92 -6.18
C LEU A 170 -3.64 0.79 -6.12
N ILE A 171 -2.92 1.92 -6.07
CA ILE A 171 -1.46 1.95 -5.88
C ILE A 171 -1.10 1.34 -4.51
N PHE A 172 -1.85 1.69 -3.46
CA PHE A 172 -1.67 1.10 -2.13
C PHE A 172 -1.83 -0.42 -2.16
N PHE A 173 -2.91 -0.93 -2.76
CA PHE A 173 -3.09 -2.38 -2.88
C PHE A 173 -2.02 -3.05 -3.74
N LEU A 174 -1.57 -2.40 -4.81
CA LEU A 174 -0.49 -2.94 -5.65
C LEU A 174 0.83 -3.06 -4.86
N ILE A 175 1.15 -2.07 -4.03
CA ILE A 175 2.31 -2.14 -3.12
C ILE A 175 2.13 -3.26 -2.09
N VAL A 176 0.95 -3.40 -1.50
CA VAL A 176 0.67 -4.48 -0.53
C VAL A 176 0.81 -5.86 -1.19
N ILE A 177 0.22 -6.05 -2.38
CA ILE A 177 0.32 -7.31 -3.13
C ILE A 177 1.78 -7.59 -3.47
N PHE A 178 2.53 -6.61 -3.99
CA PHE A 178 3.96 -6.76 -4.28
C PHE A 178 4.75 -7.20 -3.05
N LEU A 179 4.54 -6.54 -1.90
CA LEU A 179 5.20 -6.91 -0.66
C LEU A 179 4.85 -8.33 -0.21
N VAL A 180 3.57 -8.71 -0.25
CA VAL A 180 3.12 -10.06 0.11
C VAL A 180 3.79 -11.10 -0.79
N VAL A 181 3.77 -10.90 -2.11
CA VAL A 181 4.39 -11.82 -3.07
C VAL A 181 5.91 -11.91 -2.84
N TYR A 182 6.58 -10.77 -2.64
CA TYR A 182 8.02 -10.72 -2.38
C TYR A 182 8.41 -11.49 -1.11
N PHE A 183 7.68 -11.29 -0.02
CA PHE A 183 7.94 -11.99 1.25
C PHE A 183 7.64 -13.49 1.20
N VAL A 184 6.63 -13.90 0.43
CA VAL A 184 6.35 -15.33 0.23
C VAL A 184 7.46 -15.97 -0.60
N SER A 185 7.93 -15.28 -1.66
CA SER A 185 9.02 -15.77 -2.53
C SER A 185 10.35 -15.95 -1.78
N LEU A 186 10.69 -15.06 -0.84
CA LEU A 186 11.91 -15.15 -0.03
C LEU A 186 11.94 -16.32 0.97
N LYS A 187 10.79 -16.96 1.25
CA LYS A 187 10.67 -18.06 2.20
C LYS A 187 10.71 -19.45 1.55
N GLU A 188 10.65 -19.53 0.23
CA GLU A 188 10.96 -20.74 -0.55
C GLU A 188 12.46 -20.81 -0.86
#